data_AF-A0A0S3PX40-F1
#
_entry.id   AF-A0A0S3PX40-F1
#
_cell.length_a   1.000
_cell.length_b   1.000
_cell.length_c   1.000
_cell.angle_alpha   90.00
_cell.angle_beta   90.00
_cell.angle_gamma   90.00
#
_symmetry.space_group_name_H-M   'P 1'
#
loop_
_entity.id
_entity.type
_entity.pdbx_description
1 polymer ?
#
loop_
_entity_poly.entity_id
_entity_poly.type
_entity_poly.pdbx_seq_one_letter_code
_entity_poly.pdbx_strand_id
1 'polypeptide(L)'
;MSIRYGNMWMATSTDSSISTTNAGEMVFDNANSLFISTYGGNDQIYLGGGWDNVWAGAGHDTIVFNARNQHGQVSGQGDADTFIIKDSFSGHMTISDFSSAQGDHISFEKGVVNWHQESLSGGRFGMVHEFADGSSVTVVGQSYWSLYQDMAHGFIA
;
A
#
# COMPACT_ATOMS: atom_id res chain seq x y z
N MET A 1 2.52 19.49 -12.35
CA MET A 1 3.06 18.78 -13.52
C MET A 1 4.16 17.89 -12.99
N SER A 2 4.01 16.58 -13.10
CA SER A 2 4.99 15.61 -12.61
C SER A 2 6.30 15.70 -13.39
N ILE A 3 7.38 15.33 -12.74
CA ILE A 3 8.72 15.30 -13.35
C ILE A 3 9.04 13.84 -13.69
N ARG A 4 9.51 13.59 -14.91
CA ARG A 4 9.89 12.25 -15.38
C ARG A 4 11.36 12.18 -15.75
N TYR A 5 12.06 11.15 -15.26
CA TYR A 5 13.43 10.81 -15.62
C TYR A 5 13.53 9.31 -15.94
N GLY A 6 13.46 8.97 -17.22
CA GLY A 6 13.39 7.57 -17.64
C GLY A 6 12.13 6.90 -17.06
N ASN A 7 12.33 5.85 -16.28
CA ASN A 7 11.26 5.12 -15.58
C ASN A 7 10.94 5.68 -14.18
N MET A 8 11.48 6.84 -13.83
CA MET A 8 11.19 7.49 -12.55
C MET A 8 10.20 8.63 -12.74
N TRP A 9 9.11 8.59 -11.97
CA TRP A 9 8.09 9.62 -11.88
C TRP A 9 8.12 10.26 -10.50
N MET A 10 8.15 11.59 -10.46
CA MET A 10 8.07 12.36 -9.22
C MET A 10 6.84 13.25 -9.30
N ALA A 11 5.87 13.00 -8.43
CA ALA A 11 4.75 13.92 -8.25
C ALA A 11 5.28 15.23 -7.65
N THR A 12 4.68 16.32 -8.10
CA THR A 12 4.79 17.64 -7.49
C THR A 12 3.58 17.89 -6.61
N SER A 13 3.67 18.82 -5.67
CA SER A 13 2.60 19.10 -4.70
C SER A 13 1.25 19.54 -5.30
N THR A 14 1.22 19.84 -6.60
CA THR A 14 0.02 20.26 -7.33
C THR A 14 -0.52 19.18 -8.28
N ASP A 15 0.16 18.04 -8.39
CA ASP A 15 -0.35 16.93 -9.18
C ASP A 15 -1.55 16.29 -8.48
N SER A 16 -2.55 15.94 -9.27
CA SER A 16 -3.71 15.16 -8.84
C SER A 16 -3.68 13.73 -9.37
N SER A 17 -2.80 13.43 -10.33
CA SER A 17 -2.63 12.07 -10.84
C SER A 17 -1.23 11.80 -11.39
N ILE A 18 -0.82 10.53 -11.29
CA ILE A 18 0.26 9.91 -12.05
C ILE A 18 -0.31 8.70 -12.77
N SER A 19 0.00 8.60 -14.07
CA SER A 19 -0.36 7.46 -14.91
C SER A 19 0.87 7.10 -15.74
N THR A 20 1.41 5.89 -15.54
CA THR A 20 2.69 5.49 -16.13
C THR A 20 2.47 4.59 -17.36
N THR A 21 3.36 3.62 -17.61
CA THR A 21 3.35 2.74 -18.79
C THR A 21 3.42 1.28 -18.35
N ASN A 22 3.31 0.32 -19.26
CA ASN A 22 3.45 -1.12 -18.94
C ASN A 22 4.91 -1.57 -18.69
N ALA A 23 5.77 -0.68 -18.21
CA ALA A 23 7.16 -0.96 -17.85
C ALA A 23 7.30 -0.90 -16.33
N GLY A 24 8.37 -1.48 -15.77
CA GLY A 24 8.66 -1.28 -14.36
C GLY A 24 9.09 0.17 -14.09
N GLU A 25 8.32 0.87 -13.28
CA GLU A 25 8.41 2.30 -12.98
C GLU A 25 8.67 2.51 -11.49
N MET A 26 9.29 3.64 -11.17
CA MET A 26 9.54 4.09 -9.81
C MET A 26 8.77 5.39 -9.60
N VAL A 27 7.76 5.37 -8.73
CA VAL A 27 6.89 6.51 -8.46
C VAL A 27 7.19 7.07 -7.07
N PHE A 28 7.49 8.36 -7.00
CA PHE A 28 7.60 9.11 -5.76
C PHE A 28 6.46 10.10 -5.66
N ASP A 29 5.59 9.88 -4.69
CA ASP A 29 4.49 10.79 -4.40
C ASP A 29 4.92 11.88 -3.38
N ASN A 30 4.72 13.14 -3.78
CA ASN A 30 4.91 14.33 -2.95
C ASN A 30 3.67 15.25 -3.02
N ALA A 31 2.55 14.75 -3.52
CA ALA A 31 1.28 15.46 -3.52
C ALA A 31 0.58 15.28 -2.17
N ASN A 32 -0.48 16.06 -1.93
CA ASN A 32 -1.36 15.89 -0.76
C ASN A 32 -2.53 14.95 -1.07
N SER A 33 -2.83 14.69 -2.34
CA SER A 33 -3.82 13.71 -2.74
C SER A 33 -3.53 13.32 -4.17
N LEU A 34 -3.26 12.04 -4.42
CA LEU A 34 -2.85 11.57 -5.73
C LEU A 34 -3.62 10.32 -6.16
N PHE A 35 -4.06 10.32 -7.40
CA PHE A 35 -4.46 9.10 -8.09
C PHE A 35 -3.26 8.52 -8.84
N ILE A 36 -2.78 7.34 -8.43
CA ILE A 36 -1.65 6.66 -9.06
C ILE A 36 -2.17 5.42 -9.80
N SER A 37 -1.79 5.28 -11.07
CA SER A 37 -2.05 4.08 -11.87
C SER A 37 -0.79 3.70 -12.64
N THR A 38 -0.10 2.61 -12.25
CA THR A 38 1.14 2.21 -12.94
C THR A 38 0.96 1.19 -14.07
N TYR A 39 -0.27 0.69 -14.26
CA TYR A 39 -0.70 -0.23 -15.33
C TYR A 39 -0.03 -1.60 -15.30
N GLY A 40 1.27 -1.70 -15.54
CA GLY A 40 1.95 -2.96 -15.32
C GLY A 40 3.45 -2.90 -15.54
N GLY A 41 4.12 -4.02 -15.33
CA GLY A 41 5.54 -4.02 -15.00
C GLY A 41 5.69 -4.30 -13.50
N ASN A 42 6.93 -4.41 -13.03
CA ASN A 42 7.18 -4.53 -11.59
C ASN A 42 7.54 -3.14 -11.08
N ASP A 43 6.60 -2.48 -10.44
CA ASP A 43 6.67 -1.09 -10.03
C ASP A 43 7.15 -0.92 -8.58
N GLN A 44 7.75 0.23 -8.30
CA GLN A 44 8.10 0.67 -6.95
C GLN A 44 7.40 1.98 -6.64
N ILE A 45 6.41 1.95 -5.76
CA ILE A 45 5.57 3.10 -5.46
C ILE A 45 5.83 3.55 -4.02
N TYR A 46 6.37 4.76 -3.86
CA TYR A 46 6.61 5.39 -2.57
C TYR A 46 5.55 6.46 -2.32
N LEU A 47 4.68 6.20 -1.36
CA LEU A 47 3.49 7.04 -1.12
C LEU A 47 3.80 8.26 -0.26
N GLY A 48 3.20 9.39 -0.63
CA GLY A 48 3.30 10.65 0.09
C GLY A 48 2.34 10.71 1.26
N GLY A 49 2.36 11.83 1.99
CA GLY A 49 1.30 12.14 2.95
C GLY A 49 0.05 12.62 2.21
N GLY A 50 -1.11 12.53 2.85
CA GLY A 50 -2.36 12.99 2.28
C GLY A 50 -3.29 11.85 1.87
N TRP A 51 -4.20 12.09 0.93
CA TRP A 51 -5.26 11.14 0.52
C TRP A 51 -5.00 10.55 -0.86
N ASP A 52 -4.49 9.33 -0.91
CA ASP A 52 -4.03 8.70 -2.15
C ASP A 52 -4.88 7.48 -2.54
N ASN A 53 -5.07 7.32 -3.84
CA ASN A 53 -5.74 6.15 -4.43
C ASN A 53 -4.79 5.52 -5.45
N VAL A 54 -4.38 4.29 -5.19
CA VAL A 54 -3.29 3.63 -5.92
C VAL A 54 -3.77 2.33 -6.54
N TRP A 55 -3.47 2.18 -7.83
CA TRP A 55 -3.58 0.95 -8.60
C TRP A 55 -2.22 0.64 -9.22
N ALA A 56 -1.51 -0.34 -8.66
CA ALA A 56 -0.18 -0.69 -9.16
C ALA A 56 -0.27 -1.43 -10.51
N GLY A 57 -1.16 -2.41 -10.63
CA GLY A 57 -1.55 -2.96 -11.92
C GLY A 57 -1.06 -4.39 -12.09
N ALA A 58 -0.65 -4.77 -13.30
CA ALA A 58 -0.18 -6.13 -13.55
C ALA A 58 1.34 -6.24 -13.35
N GLY A 59 1.79 -7.24 -12.60
CA GLY A 59 3.20 -7.45 -12.29
C GLY A 59 3.43 -7.52 -10.78
N HIS A 60 4.67 -7.78 -10.38
CA HIS A 60 5.01 -7.93 -8.96
C HIS A 60 5.42 -6.58 -8.39
N ASP A 61 4.47 -5.86 -7.81
CA ASP A 61 4.68 -4.48 -7.39
C ASP A 61 5.15 -4.38 -5.94
N THR A 62 5.86 -3.30 -5.64
CA THR A 62 6.26 -2.95 -4.27
C THR A 62 5.70 -1.59 -3.90
N ILE A 63 4.80 -1.57 -2.91
CA ILE A 63 4.11 -0.37 -2.46
C ILE A 63 4.58 -0.06 -1.04
N VAL A 64 5.17 1.13 -0.86
CA VAL A 64 5.83 1.55 0.37
C VAL A 64 5.07 2.70 1.02
N PHE A 65 4.56 2.46 2.22
CA PHE A 65 3.95 3.45 3.10
C PHE A 65 5.04 4.06 3.99
N ASN A 66 5.58 5.22 3.61
CA ASN A 66 6.78 5.81 4.23
C ASN A 66 6.62 7.27 4.71
N ALA A 67 5.42 7.82 4.72
CA ALA A 67 5.16 9.20 5.08
C ALA A 67 4.24 9.34 6.30
N ARG A 68 4.12 10.57 6.80
CA ARG A 68 3.17 10.91 7.85
C ARG A 68 1.86 11.39 7.24
N ASN A 69 0.76 11.23 7.99
CA ASN A 69 -0.57 11.65 7.58
C ASN A 69 -1.01 11.04 6.23
N GLN A 70 -0.66 9.78 5.96
CA GLN A 70 -1.09 9.03 4.77
C GLN A 70 -2.49 8.45 4.99
N HIS A 71 -3.38 8.65 4.05
CA HIS A 71 -4.75 8.18 4.06
C HIS A 71 -5.16 7.70 2.67
N GLY A 72 -6.16 6.84 2.61
CA GLY A 72 -6.74 6.39 1.35
C GLY A 72 -6.59 4.89 1.13
N GLN A 73 -6.45 4.50 -0.12
CA GLN A 73 -6.58 3.11 -0.53
C GLN A 73 -5.53 2.73 -1.58
N VAL A 74 -5.01 1.52 -1.43
CA VAL A 74 -4.10 0.91 -2.40
C VAL A 74 -4.64 -0.44 -2.87
N SER A 75 -4.24 -0.80 -4.07
CA SER A 75 -4.48 -2.08 -4.69
C SER A 75 -3.25 -2.45 -5.51
N GLY A 76 -2.71 -3.63 -5.24
CA GLY A 76 -1.65 -4.23 -6.05
C GLY A 76 -2.19 -4.72 -7.40
N GLN A 77 -3.44 -5.18 -7.40
CA GLN A 77 -4.22 -5.84 -8.45
C GLN A 77 -3.90 -7.33 -8.62
N GLY A 78 -3.27 -7.69 -9.74
CA GLY A 78 -2.97 -9.09 -10.06
C GLY A 78 -1.61 -9.49 -9.50
N ASP A 79 -1.21 -10.74 -9.72
CA ASP A 79 0.14 -11.21 -9.36
C ASP A 79 0.46 -11.08 -7.86
N ALA A 80 1.74 -11.26 -7.47
CA ALA A 80 2.17 -11.29 -6.08
C ALA A 80 2.85 -9.97 -5.67
N ASP A 81 2.16 -9.16 -4.89
CA ASP A 81 2.59 -7.82 -4.52
C ASP A 81 3.19 -7.74 -3.12
N THR A 82 4.02 -6.72 -2.89
CA THR A 82 4.64 -6.47 -1.59
C THR A 82 4.23 -5.11 -1.03
N PHE A 83 3.63 -5.13 0.16
CA PHE A 83 3.23 -3.95 0.91
C PHE A 83 4.17 -3.73 2.09
N ILE A 84 4.87 -2.59 2.13
CA ILE A 84 5.87 -2.29 3.18
C ILE A 84 5.42 -1.09 4.00
N ILE A 85 5.13 -1.31 5.27
CA ILE A 85 4.71 -0.28 6.21
C ILE A 85 5.94 0.12 7.02
N LYS A 86 6.50 1.29 6.70
CA LYS A 86 7.71 1.83 7.36
C LYS A 86 7.39 2.36 8.75
N ASP A 87 8.41 2.43 9.61
CA ASP A 87 8.29 3.04 10.95
C ASP A 87 7.80 4.51 10.90
N SER A 88 8.13 5.23 9.81
CA SER A 88 7.70 6.60 9.58
C SER A 88 6.22 6.77 9.23
N PHE A 89 5.52 5.68 8.86
CA PHE A 89 4.10 5.69 8.50
C PHE A 89 3.26 6.33 9.62
N SER A 90 2.33 7.22 9.29
CA SER A 90 1.20 7.53 10.16
C SER A 90 -0.03 7.89 9.33
N GLY A 91 -1.22 7.65 9.87
CA GLY A 91 -2.51 7.86 9.19
C GLY A 91 -3.32 6.56 9.04
N HIS A 92 -4.22 6.49 8.07
CA HIS A 92 -5.16 5.37 7.92
C HIS A 92 -5.26 4.91 6.46
N MET A 93 -4.68 3.76 6.16
CA MET A 93 -4.66 3.21 4.80
C MET A 93 -5.46 1.92 4.70
N THR A 94 -6.02 1.68 3.51
CA THR A 94 -6.69 0.42 3.18
C THR A 94 -5.96 -0.29 2.05
N ILE A 95 -5.56 -1.54 2.25
CA ILE A 95 -5.13 -2.45 1.18
C ILE A 95 -6.34 -3.26 0.78
N SER A 96 -6.80 -3.08 -0.46
CA SER A 96 -8.18 -3.44 -0.84
C SER A 96 -8.37 -4.80 -1.49
N ASP A 97 -7.28 -5.44 -1.91
CA ASP A 97 -7.25 -6.64 -2.75
C ASP A 97 -6.19 -7.67 -2.34
N PHE A 98 -5.51 -7.46 -1.21
CA PHE A 98 -4.49 -8.39 -0.71
C PHE A 98 -4.95 -9.84 -0.79
N SER A 99 -4.07 -10.72 -1.26
CA SER A 99 -4.35 -12.13 -1.48
C SER A 99 -3.11 -13.01 -1.24
N SER A 100 -3.11 -13.68 -0.09
CA SER A 100 -2.12 -14.73 0.22
C SER A 100 -2.11 -15.87 -0.80
N ALA A 101 -3.23 -16.09 -1.52
CA ALA A 101 -3.31 -17.10 -2.57
C ALA A 101 -2.62 -16.64 -3.87
N GLN A 102 -2.58 -15.33 -4.13
CA GLN A 102 -1.79 -14.77 -5.24
C GLN A 102 -0.31 -14.66 -4.88
N GLY A 103 0.02 -14.63 -3.59
CA GLY A 103 1.38 -14.56 -3.09
C GLY A 103 1.74 -13.20 -2.49
N ASP A 104 0.74 -12.37 -2.20
CA ASP A 104 0.99 -11.06 -1.61
C ASP A 104 1.64 -11.16 -0.24
N HIS A 105 2.51 -10.20 0.03
CA HIS A 105 3.28 -10.09 1.25
C HIS A 105 3.07 -8.72 1.90
N ILE A 106 2.87 -8.69 3.22
CA ILE A 106 2.83 -7.45 4.00
C ILE A 106 3.90 -7.46 5.08
N SER A 107 4.75 -6.43 5.08
CA SER A 107 5.84 -6.26 6.04
C SER A 107 5.62 -5.02 6.88
N PHE A 108 5.67 -5.20 8.20
CA PHE A 108 5.60 -4.11 9.16
C PHE A 108 6.97 -3.85 9.77
N GLU A 109 7.59 -2.72 9.41
CA GLU A 109 8.75 -2.20 10.15
C GLU A 109 8.29 -1.42 11.38
N LYS A 110 7.03 -0.96 11.38
CA LYS A 110 6.37 -0.33 12.52
C LYS A 110 5.72 -1.37 13.43
N GLY A 111 5.90 -1.24 14.75
CA GLY A 111 5.32 -2.16 15.73
C GLY A 111 3.78 -2.07 15.78
N VAL A 112 3.10 -3.17 15.46
CA VAL A 112 1.64 -3.28 15.58
C VAL A 112 1.27 -3.62 17.03
N VAL A 113 0.36 -2.83 17.62
CA VAL A 113 -0.04 -2.96 19.02
C VAL A 113 -1.39 -3.63 19.21
N ASN A 114 -2.24 -3.63 18.19
CA ASN A 114 -3.55 -4.27 18.25
C ASN A 114 -3.99 -4.77 16.86
N TRP A 115 -4.76 -5.86 16.89
CA TRP A 115 -5.23 -6.57 15.71
C TRP A 115 -6.69 -6.95 15.91
N HIS A 116 -7.56 -6.48 15.02
CA HIS A 116 -8.97 -6.82 15.11
C HIS A 116 -9.62 -6.82 13.74
N GLN A 117 -10.77 -7.48 13.67
CA GLN A 117 -11.59 -7.51 12.46
C GLN A 117 -12.66 -6.43 12.55
N GLU A 118 -12.85 -5.70 11.47
CA GLU A 118 -13.95 -4.74 11.31
C GLU A 118 -14.88 -5.17 10.18
N SER A 119 -16.17 -4.89 10.36
CA SER A 119 -17.15 -5.05 9.28
C SER A 119 -17.05 -3.84 8.36
N LEU A 120 -16.83 -4.10 7.08
CA LEU A 120 -16.81 -3.09 6.04
C LEU A 120 -18.15 -3.05 5.31
N SER A 121 -18.35 -1.99 4.52
CA SER A 121 -19.52 -1.90 3.66
C SER A 121 -19.59 -3.09 2.69
N GLY A 122 -20.82 -3.47 2.31
CA GLY A 122 -21.04 -4.59 1.39
C GLY A 122 -20.79 -5.98 1.98
N GLY A 123 -20.75 -6.11 3.32
CA GLY A 123 -20.58 -7.40 3.99
C GLY A 123 -19.17 -7.97 3.91
N ARG A 124 -18.20 -7.14 3.49
CA ARG A 124 -16.77 -7.48 3.53
C ARG A 124 -16.24 -7.29 4.96
N PHE A 125 -15.09 -7.88 5.21
CA PHE A 125 -14.36 -7.68 6.47
C PHE A 125 -12.96 -7.13 6.18
N GLY A 126 -12.47 -6.29 7.08
CA GLY A 126 -11.11 -5.78 7.10
C GLY A 126 -10.38 -6.26 8.35
N MET A 127 -9.13 -6.67 8.19
CA MET A 127 -8.22 -6.92 9.30
C MET A 127 -7.43 -5.66 9.57
N VAL A 128 -7.69 -5.04 10.72
CA VAL A 128 -7.09 -3.78 11.14
C VAL A 128 -5.84 -4.03 11.94
N HIS A 129 -4.78 -3.32 11.57
CA HIS A 129 -3.47 -3.34 12.21
C HIS A 129 -3.27 -1.95 12.81
N GLU A 130 -3.44 -1.82 14.12
CA GLU A 130 -3.29 -0.54 14.81
C GLU A 130 -1.87 -0.37 15.35
N PHE A 131 -1.35 0.84 15.25
CA PHE A 131 -0.03 1.20 15.76
C PHE A 131 -0.14 2.10 17.00
N ALA A 132 0.94 2.22 17.77
CA ALA A 132 0.94 2.93 19.05
C ALA A 132 0.54 4.42 18.97
N ASP A 133 0.72 5.05 17.81
CA ASP A 133 0.35 6.45 17.55
C ASP A 133 -1.10 6.62 17.08
N GLY A 134 -1.90 5.55 17.08
CA GLY A 134 -3.28 5.53 16.64
C GLY A 134 -3.47 5.42 15.12
N SER A 135 -2.38 5.35 14.34
CA SER A 135 -2.47 5.03 12.91
C SER A 135 -2.90 3.59 12.69
N SER A 136 -3.39 3.29 11.49
CA SER A 136 -3.78 1.92 11.14
C SER A 136 -3.62 1.59 9.66
N VAL A 137 -3.46 0.29 9.38
CA VAL A 137 -3.63 -0.29 8.05
C VAL A 137 -4.73 -1.36 8.11
N THR A 138 -5.75 -1.19 7.28
CA THR A 138 -6.82 -2.19 7.10
C THR A 138 -6.51 -3.03 5.86
N VAL A 139 -6.41 -4.35 6.03
CA VAL A 139 -6.26 -5.30 4.92
C VAL A 139 -7.60 -5.98 4.65
N VAL A 140 -8.15 -5.77 3.48
CA VAL A 140 -9.52 -6.19 3.16
C VAL A 140 -9.58 -7.60 2.59
N GLY A 141 -10.62 -8.34 2.97
CA GLY A 141 -10.95 -9.63 2.34
C GLY A 141 -10.14 -10.81 2.88
N GLN A 142 -9.24 -10.56 3.83
CA GLN A 142 -8.48 -11.60 4.50
C GLN A 142 -9.05 -11.93 5.87
N SER A 143 -8.87 -13.19 6.26
CA SER A 143 -9.09 -13.63 7.64
C SER A 143 -7.82 -13.44 8.46
N TYR A 144 -7.94 -13.42 9.79
CA TYR A 144 -6.78 -13.45 10.68
C TYR A 144 -5.80 -14.59 10.34
N TRP A 145 -6.33 -15.77 10.02
CA TRP A 145 -5.50 -16.96 9.76
C TRP A 145 -4.69 -16.87 8.46
N SER A 146 -5.25 -16.25 7.41
CA SER A 146 -4.55 -16.10 6.14
C SER A 146 -3.44 -15.05 6.21
N LEU A 147 -3.61 -14.02 7.04
CA LEU A 147 -2.57 -13.02 7.32
C LEU A 147 -1.49 -13.52 8.28
N TYR A 148 -1.87 -14.31 9.28
CA TYR A 148 -0.90 -14.90 10.22
C TYR A 148 0.12 -15.78 9.50
N GLN A 149 -0.28 -16.55 8.49
CA GLN A 149 0.65 -17.37 7.70
C GLN A 149 1.67 -16.52 6.94
N ASP A 150 1.28 -15.37 6.41
CA ASP A 150 2.21 -14.45 5.74
C ASP A 150 3.23 -13.85 6.72
N MET A 151 2.75 -13.33 7.87
CA MET A 151 3.61 -12.68 8.87
C MET A 151 4.46 -13.65 9.70
N ALA A 152 4.04 -14.91 9.88
CA ALA A 152 4.77 -15.90 10.69
C ALA A 152 6.06 -16.41 10.03
N HIS A 153 6.31 -16.09 8.76
CA HIS A 153 7.61 -16.32 8.10
C HIS A 153 8.60 -15.16 8.27
N GLY A 154 8.20 -14.03 8.88
CA GLY A 154 9.03 -12.85 9.11
C GLY A 154 9.44 -12.57 10.56
N PHE A 155 8.89 -13.28 11.56
CA PHE A 155 9.30 -13.14 12.96
C PHE A 155 10.37 -14.18 13.33
N ILE A 156 11.64 -13.82 13.14
CA ILE A 156 12.69 -14.32 14.03
C ILE A 156 12.77 -13.34 15.20
N ALA A 157 12.70 -13.91 16.40
CA ALA A 157 12.81 -13.26 17.70
C ALA A 157 13.99 -12.29 17.86
#